data_AF-A0A510IBA1-F1
#
_entry.id   AF-A0A510IBA1-F1
#
_cell.length_a   1.000
_cell.length_b   1.000
_cell.length_c   1.000
_cell.angle_alpha   90.00
_cell.angle_beta   90.00
_cell.angle_gamma   90.00
#
_symmetry.space_group_name_H-M   'P 1'
#
loop_
_entity.id
_entity.type
_entity.pdbx_description
1 polymer ?
#
loop_
_entity_poly.entity_id
_entity_poly.type
_entity_poly.pdbx_seq_one_letter_code
_entity_poly.pdbx_strand_id
1 'polypeptide(L)'
;MRKILSLTLAISLTGCVMPQHQPTEAGQCVGVMSSQDAYGYLNPNHYTMQVLALKKEKDVKEYIRYIDPKHPVWVNWKNSRGTRWYTVTVGDFKSKQDAYNALSSLPSRVKQSSPFVLTFGEMKSKQETNVVRMR
;
A
#
# COMPACT_ATOMS: atom_id res chain seq x y z
N MET A 1 2.01 -72.77 -0.65
CA MET A 1 1.11 -71.97 -1.50
C MET A 1 1.22 -70.52 -1.08
N ARG A 2 1.64 -69.64 -2.01
CA ARG A 2 1.93 -68.22 -1.78
C ARG A 2 0.63 -67.42 -1.66
N LYS A 3 0.54 -66.49 -0.69
CA LYS A 3 -0.36 -65.33 -0.78
C LYS A 3 0.40 -64.10 -0.29
N ILE A 4 0.54 -63.15 -1.21
CA ILE A 4 1.27 -61.89 -1.10
C ILE A 4 0.36 -60.91 -0.35
N LEU A 5 0.81 -60.38 0.79
CA LEU A 5 0.14 -59.25 1.44
C LEU A 5 0.74 -57.96 0.87
N SER A 6 -0.09 -57.22 0.14
CA SER A 6 0.26 -55.95 -0.48
C SER A 6 0.56 -54.88 0.58
N LEU A 7 1.78 -54.34 0.54
CA LEU A 7 2.20 -53.17 1.29
C LEU A 7 1.59 -51.93 0.64
N THR A 8 0.62 -51.28 1.29
CA THR A 8 0.08 -50.00 0.83
C THR A 8 0.94 -48.87 1.39
N LEU A 9 1.72 -48.25 0.51
CA LEU A 9 2.53 -47.07 0.80
C LEU A 9 1.62 -45.83 0.81
N ALA A 10 1.30 -45.31 1.99
CA ALA A 10 0.60 -44.03 2.11
C ALA A 10 1.60 -42.89 1.85
N ILE A 11 1.52 -42.30 0.67
CA ILE A 11 2.26 -41.08 0.31
C ILE A 11 1.50 -39.91 0.93
N SER A 12 1.91 -39.46 2.11
CA SER A 12 1.50 -38.17 2.67
C SER A 12 2.20 -37.06 1.88
N LEU A 13 1.51 -36.54 0.86
CA LEU A 13 1.88 -35.29 0.22
C LEU A 13 1.76 -34.18 1.27
N THR A 14 2.91 -33.67 1.71
CA THR A 14 3.04 -32.38 2.40
C THR A 14 2.55 -31.29 1.46
N GLY A 15 1.23 -31.05 1.48
CA GLY A 15 0.62 -29.91 0.82
C GLY A 15 1.22 -28.63 1.38
N CYS A 16 1.70 -27.76 0.50
CA CYS A 16 2.01 -26.39 0.82
C CYS A 16 0.80 -25.77 1.53
N VAL A 17 0.99 -25.29 2.76
CA VAL A 17 -0.01 -24.48 3.44
C VAL A 17 -0.15 -23.19 2.62
N MET A 18 -1.19 -23.13 1.80
CA MET A 18 -1.62 -21.92 1.12
C MET A 18 -1.96 -20.88 2.22
N PRO A 19 -1.42 -19.65 2.15
CA PRO A 19 -1.86 -18.59 3.05
C PRO A 19 -3.37 -18.44 2.87
N GLN A 20 -4.13 -18.62 3.95
CA GLN A 20 -5.56 -18.36 3.95
C GLN A 20 -5.78 -16.90 3.53
N HIS A 21 -6.24 -16.70 2.29
CA HIS A 21 -6.81 -15.43 1.86
C HIS A 21 -7.99 -15.14 2.79
N GLN A 22 -7.82 -14.16 3.69
CA GLN A 22 -8.94 -13.62 4.44
C GLN A 22 -9.96 -13.07 3.44
N PRO A 23 -11.27 -13.31 3.64
CA PRO A 23 -12.29 -12.74 2.77
C PRO A 23 -12.20 -11.22 2.88
N THR A 24 -11.83 -10.57 1.77
CA THR A 24 -11.90 -9.13 1.64
C THR A 24 -13.36 -8.72 1.82
N GLU A 25 -13.65 -7.90 2.84
CA GLU A 25 -14.96 -7.30 3.01
C GLU A 25 -15.36 -6.61 1.69
N ALA A 26 -16.48 -7.06 1.11
CA ALA A 26 -17.02 -6.53 -0.13
C ALA A 26 -17.35 -5.04 0.06
N GLY A 27 -16.40 -4.17 -0.33
CA GLY A 27 -16.51 -2.73 -0.15
C GLY A 27 -15.18 -2.01 0.13
N GLN A 28 -14.13 -2.72 0.54
CA GLN A 28 -12.82 -2.12 0.75
C GLN A 28 -12.01 -2.07 -0.55
N CYS A 29 -11.80 -0.86 -1.07
CA CYS A 29 -10.99 -0.63 -2.27
C CYS A 29 -9.52 -0.36 -1.94
N VAL A 30 -9.17 -0.25 -0.66
CA VAL A 30 -7.83 0.07 -0.18
C VAL A 30 -7.29 -1.16 0.57
N GLY A 31 -6.08 -1.61 0.23
CA GLY A 31 -5.43 -2.75 0.87
C GLY A 31 -5.46 -4.09 0.15
N VAL A 32 -5.69 -4.14 -1.17
CA VAL A 32 -5.77 -5.42 -1.92
C VAL A 32 -4.44 -5.88 -2.55
N MET A 33 -3.38 -5.07 -2.53
CA MET A 33 -2.06 -5.42 -3.08
C MET A 33 -0.94 -5.22 -2.06
N SER A 34 0.12 -6.03 -2.11
CA SER A 34 1.25 -5.88 -1.20
C SER A 34 2.05 -4.59 -1.51
N SER A 35 2.86 -4.11 -0.55
CA SER A 35 3.78 -2.99 -0.79
C SER A 35 4.77 -3.29 -1.92
N GLN A 36 5.15 -4.56 -2.10
CA GLN A 36 6.02 -4.98 -3.20
C GLN A 36 5.31 -4.87 -4.55
N ASP A 37 4.04 -5.25 -4.63
CA ASP A 37 3.27 -5.14 -5.89
C ASP A 37 3.02 -3.67 -6.25
N ALA A 38 2.76 -2.82 -5.25
CA ALA A 38 2.45 -1.42 -5.46
C ALA A 38 3.67 -0.54 -5.79
N TYR A 39 4.84 -0.85 -5.18
CA TYR A 39 6.03 0.00 -5.20
C TYR A 39 7.31 -0.71 -5.63
N GLY A 40 7.28 -2.01 -5.87
CA GLY A 40 8.49 -2.81 -6.10
C GLY A 40 9.32 -2.36 -7.30
N TYR A 41 8.66 -1.73 -8.28
CA TYR A 41 9.27 -1.18 -9.48
C TYR A 41 9.77 0.28 -9.32
N LEU A 42 9.43 0.95 -8.21
CA LEU A 42 9.82 2.35 -7.98
C LEU A 42 11.24 2.43 -7.43
N ASN A 43 11.99 3.42 -7.92
CA ASN A 43 13.34 3.72 -7.45
C ASN A 43 13.31 4.17 -5.98
N PRO A 44 13.98 3.48 -5.04
CA PRO A 44 13.94 3.84 -3.62
C PRO A 44 14.53 5.22 -3.32
N ASN A 45 15.39 5.76 -4.20
CA ASN A 45 16.02 7.06 -4.05
C ASN A 45 15.18 8.22 -4.61
N HIS A 46 14.09 7.93 -5.31
CA HIS A 46 13.13 8.94 -5.68
C HIS A 46 12.31 9.38 -4.47
N TYR A 47 11.70 10.56 -4.60
CA TYR A 47 10.92 11.23 -3.59
C TYR A 47 9.43 11.11 -3.89
N THR A 48 8.65 11.12 -2.82
CA THR A 48 7.20 11.20 -2.83
C THR A 48 6.75 12.19 -1.75
N MET A 49 5.48 12.54 -1.75
CA MET A 49 4.88 13.39 -0.72
C MET A 49 3.84 12.59 0.04
N GLN A 50 3.95 12.49 1.36
CA GLN A 50 2.81 12.06 2.18
C GLN A 50 1.95 13.29 2.44
N VAL A 51 0.72 13.28 1.93
CA VAL A 51 -0.18 14.44 1.94
C VAL A 51 -1.32 14.32 2.93
N LEU A 52 -1.53 13.15 3.51
CA LEU A 52 -2.68 12.90 4.38
C LEU A 52 -2.42 11.71 5.31
N ALA A 53 -2.96 11.79 6.53
CA ALA A 53 -3.18 10.67 7.43
C ALA A 53 -4.57 10.78 8.09
N LEU A 54 -5.53 9.88 7.76
CA LEU A 54 -6.91 9.93 8.26
C LEU A 54 -7.37 8.61 8.90
N LYS A 55 -8.44 8.67 9.69
CA LYS A 55 -9.04 7.48 10.35
C LYS A 55 -10.15 6.79 9.55
N LYS A 56 -10.65 7.39 8.46
CA LYS A 56 -11.77 6.86 7.66
C LYS A 56 -11.44 6.82 6.17
N GLU A 57 -11.75 5.69 5.52
CA GLU A 57 -11.48 5.47 4.09
C GLU A 57 -12.26 6.39 3.16
N LYS A 58 -13.54 6.67 3.48
CA LYS A 58 -14.41 7.52 2.65
C LYS A 58 -13.82 8.92 2.43
N ASP A 59 -13.12 9.43 3.44
CA ASP A 59 -12.51 10.75 3.41
C ASP A 59 -11.30 10.76 2.45
N VAL A 60 -10.65 9.61 2.24
CA VAL A 60 -9.56 9.46 1.27
C VAL A 60 -10.06 9.65 -0.16
N LYS A 61 -11.17 9.01 -0.55
CA LYS A 61 -11.72 9.10 -1.92
C LYS A 61 -12.08 10.53 -2.31
N GLU A 62 -12.65 11.29 -1.38
CA GLU A 62 -12.92 12.72 -1.59
C GLU A 62 -11.61 13.52 -1.65
N TYR A 63 -10.70 13.29 -0.71
CA TYR A 63 -9.44 14.03 -0.61
C TYR A 63 -8.59 13.94 -1.87
N ILE A 64 -8.47 12.76 -2.46
CA ILE A 64 -7.64 12.56 -3.66
C ILE A 64 -8.16 13.37 -4.86
N ARG A 65 -9.42 13.84 -4.87
CA ARG A 65 -9.95 14.69 -5.96
C ARG A 65 -9.30 16.07 -6.03
N TYR A 66 -8.66 16.51 -4.94
CA TYR A 66 -7.92 17.78 -4.88
C TYR A 66 -6.44 17.64 -5.31
N ILE A 67 -6.00 16.43 -5.64
CA ILE A 67 -4.64 16.16 -6.11
C ILE A 67 -4.63 16.17 -7.64
N ASP A 68 -3.64 16.86 -8.21
CA ASP A 68 -3.41 16.92 -9.65
C ASP A 68 -3.32 15.48 -10.24
N PRO A 69 -4.18 15.12 -11.20
CA PRO A 69 -4.27 13.76 -11.72
C PRO A 69 -3.01 13.30 -12.47
N LYS A 70 -2.09 14.21 -12.84
CA LYS A 70 -0.81 13.83 -13.48
C LYS A 70 0.13 13.06 -12.55
N HIS A 71 -0.08 13.17 -11.24
CA HIS A 71 0.74 12.49 -10.26
C HIS A 71 0.07 11.19 -9.82
N PRO A 72 0.82 10.07 -9.81
CA PRO A 72 0.30 8.82 -9.27
C PRO A 72 -0.03 8.98 -7.78
N VAL A 73 -1.06 8.26 -7.33
CA VAL A 73 -1.53 8.30 -5.95
C VAL A 73 -1.63 6.89 -5.38
N TRP A 74 -1.05 6.72 -4.20
CA TRP A 74 -1.15 5.49 -3.44
C TRP A 74 -1.77 5.74 -2.08
N VAL A 75 -2.55 4.76 -1.62
CA VAL A 75 -3.18 4.77 -0.31
C VAL A 75 -2.75 3.53 0.45
N ASN A 76 -2.21 3.74 1.65
CA ASN A 76 -1.77 2.67 2.55
C ASN A 76 -2.60 2.77 3.81
N TRP A 77 -2.77 1.67 4.53
CA TRP A 77 -3.49 1.71 5.78
C TRP A 77 -2.83 0.87 6.84
N LYS A 78 -2.61 1.38 8.05
CA LYS A 78 -2.11 0.56 9.16
C LYS A 78 -3.01 0.62 10.38
N ASN A 79 -3.04 -0.47 11.14
CA ASN A 79 -3.67 -0.47 12.44
C ASN A 79 -2.67 0.00 13.49
N SER A 80 -3.01 1.05 14.24
CA SER A 80 -2.22 1.52 15.38
C SER A 80 -3.15 1.78 16.55
N ARG A 81 -2.91 1.12 17.68
CA ARG A 81 -3.72 1.23 18.91
C ARG A 81 -5.22 1.05 18.65
N GLY A 82 -5.59 0.02 17.88
CA GLY A 82 -6.99 -0.28 17.53
C GLY A 82 -7.62 0.70 16.53
N THR A 83 -6.87 1.69 16.01
CA THR A 83 -7.35 2.62 14.99
C THR A 83 -6.72 2.29 13.64
N ARG A 84 -7.54 2.15 12.60
CA ARG A 84 -7.06 2.07 11.21
C ARG A 84 -6.73 3.47 10.70
N TRP A 85 -5.49 3.66 10.26
CA TRP A 85 -4.97 4.92 9.74
C TRP A 85 -4.65 4.76 8.27
N TYR A 86 -5.25 5.59 7.44
CA TYR A 86 -4.99 5.67 6.01
C TYR A 86 -4.00 6.78 5.73
N THR A 87 -2.93 6.49 5.00
CA THR A 87 -1.99 7.48 4.49
C THR A 87 -2.12 7.61 2.97
N VAL A 88 -1.99 8.84 2.47
CA VAL A 88 -1.99 9.11 1.02
C VAL A 88 -0.60 9.60 0.63
N THR A 89 0.02 8.93 -0.33
CA THR A 89 1.27 9.38 -0.96
C THR A 89 1.03 9.76 -2.42
N VAL A 90 1.75 10.80 -2.87
CA VAL A 90 1.54 11.42 -4.18
C VAL A 90 2.87 11.64 -4.88
N GLY A 91 2.90 11.21 -6.15
CA GLY A 91 3.99 11.49 -7.06
C GLY A 91 5.21 10.60 -6.90
N ASP A 92 6.00 10.58 -7.98
CA ASP A 92 7.32 9.96 -8.07
C ASP A 92 8.28 11.00 -8.66
N PHE A 93 9.16 11.54 -7.82
CA PHE A 93 10.01 12.68 -8.14
C PHE A 93 11.49 12.28 -8.08
N LYS A 94 12.25 12.60 -9.14
CA LYS A 94 13.68 12.29 -9.20
C LYS A 94 14.50 13.05 -8.16
N SER A 95 14.06 14.25 -7.78
CA SER A 95 14.76 15.10 -6.81
C SER A 95 13.84 15.57 -5.68
N LYS A 96 14.45 15.88 -4.53
CA LYS A 96 13.74 16.46 -3.38
C LYS A 96 13.12 17.80 -3.74
N GLN A 97 13.78 18.58 -4.59
CA GLN A 97 13.32 19.89 -5.02
C GLN A 97 12.05 19.79 -5.87
N ASP A 98 11.99 18.83 -6.80
CA ASP A 98 10.79 18.60 -7.61
C ASP A 98 9.58 18.23 -6.74
N ALA A 99 9.80 17.41 -5.71
CA ALA A 99 8.78 17.06 -4.75
C ALA A 99 8.30 18.30 -3.95
N TYR A 100 9.20 19.18 -3.50
CA TYR A 100 8.81 20.42 -2.84
C TYR A 100 8.10 21.41 -3.76
N ASN A 101 8.51 21.50 -5.03
CA ASN A 101 7.83 22.32 -6.03
C ASN A 101 6.39 21.81 -6.22
N ALA A 102 6.20 20.50 -6.36
CA ALA A 102 4.87 19.90 -6.42
C ALA A 102 4.05 20.16 -5.14
N LEU A 103 4.65 20.00 -3.96
CA LEU A 103 4.02 20.28 -2.66
C LEU A 103 3.53 21.73 -2.58
N SER A 104 4.36 22.68 -3.03
CA SER A 104 4.04 24.11 -3.06
C SER A 104 2.87 24.45 -3.98
N SER A 105 2.61 23.62 -5.01
CA SER A 105 1.48 23.78 -5.93
C SER A 105 0.16 23.21 -5.39
N LEU A 106 0.19 22.45 -4.28
CA LEU A 106 -1.01 21.83 -3.72
C LEU A 106 -2.02 22.88 -3.23
N PRO A 107 -3.33 22.62 -3.37
CA PRO A 107 -4.37 23.48 -2.82
C PRO A 107 -4.24 23.65 -1.30
N SER A 108 -4.65 24.80 -0.76
CA SER A 108 -4.56 25.11 0.68
C SER A 108 -5.20 24.04 1.57
N ARG A 109 -6.32 23.45 1.15
CA ARG A 109 -6.99 22.33 1.86
C ARG A 109 -6.07 21.12 2.06
N VAL A 110 -5.21 20.82 1.09
CA VAL A 110 -4.25 19.72 1.16
C VAL A 110 -3.08 20.12 2.08
N LYS A 111 -2.60 21.35 1.97
CA LYS A 111 -1.51 21.89 2.80
C LYS A 111 -1.83 21.96 4.29
N GLN A 112 -3.10 22.13 4.66
CA GLN A 112 -3.55 22.12 6.06
C GLN A 112 -3.25 20.79 6.78
N SER A 113 -3.04 19.70 6.04
CA SER A 113 -2.63 18.40 6.60
C SER A 113 -1.12 18.30 6.87
N SER A 114 -0.37 19.40 6.72
CA SER A 114 1.09 19.47 6.88
C SER A 114 1.82 18.38 6.09
N PRO A 115 1.68 18.38 4.74
CA PRO A 115 2.33 17.40 3.89
C PRO A 115 3.85 17.47 4.04
N PHE A 116 4.52 16.34 3.85
CA PHE A 116 5.98 16.27 3.92
C PHE A 116 6.56 15.39 2.81
N VAL A 117 7.79 15.72 2.42
CA VAL A 117 8.56 14.99 1.41
C VAL A 117 9.38 13.91 2.09
N LEU A 118 9.40 12.72 1.50
CA LEU A 118 10.20 11.58 1.92
C LEU A 118 10.62 10.75 0.70
N THR A 119 11.64 9.93 0.83
CA THR A 119 12.04 8.97 -0.21
C THR A 119 11.10 7.77 -0.27
N PHE A 120 11.06 7.06 -1.41
CA PHE A 120 10.36 5.77 -1.49
C PHE A 120 10.95 4.72 -0.55
N GLY A 121 12.27 4.75 -0.31
CA GLY A 121 12.92 3.87 0.67
C GLY A 121 12.39 4.10 2.10
N GLU A 122 12.34 5.36 2.54
CA GLU A 122 11.78 5.73 3.86
C GLU A 122 10.28 5.44 3.96
N MET A 123 9.54 5.67 2.87
CA MET A 123 8.12 5.39 2.80
C MET A 123 7.85 3.89 2.97
N LYS A 124 8.58 3.04 2.23
CA LYS A 124 8.49 1.57 2.32
C LYS A 124 8.83 1.06 3.73
N SER A 125 9.82 1.63 4.40
CA SER A 125 10.20 1.19 5.75
C SER A 125 9.20 1.62 6.84
N LYS A 126 8.41 2.66 6.60
CA LYS A 126 7.39 3.18 7.55
C LYS A 126 6.02 2.52 7.40
N GLN A 127 5.80 1.77 6.32
CA GLN A 127 4.49 1.23 5.98
C GLN A 127 4.48 -0.29 6.12
N GLU A 128 3.54 -0.76 6.92
CA GLU A 128 3.47 -2.16 7.38
C GLU A 128 2.51 -3.01 6.53
N THR A 129 1.86 -2.43 5.53
CA THR A 129 0.54 -2.91 5.07
C THR A 129 0.30 -2.74 3.58
N ASN A 130 -0.68 -3.51 3.10
CA ASN A 130 -1.20 -3.47 1.75
C ASN A 130 -1.61 -2.06 1.29
N VAL A 131 -1.29 -1.79 0.03
CA VAL A 131 -1.40 -0.50 -0.65
C VAL A 131 -2.52 -0.61 -1.67
N VAL A 132 -3.06 0.50 -2.17
CA VAL A 132 -3.72 0.55 -3.48
C VAL A 132 -3.25 1.76 -4.26
N ARG A 133 -2.84 1.52 -5.51
CA ARG A 133 -2.68 2.58 -6.49
C ARG A 133 -4.07 3.01 -6.99
N MET A 134 -4.44 4.24 -6.69
CA MET A 134 -5.74 4.78 -7.07
C MET A 134 -5.73 5.38 -8.48
N ARG A 135 -4.57 5.87 -8.94
CA ARG A 135 -4.33 6.54 -10.25
C ARG A 135 -2.85 6.43 -10.63
#